data_AF-A0A7F5RL59-F1
#
_entry.id   AF-A0A7F5RL59-F1
#
_cell.length_a   1.000
_cell.length_b   1.000
_cell.length_c   1.000
_cell.angle_alpha   90.00
_cell.angle_beta   90.00
_cell.angle_gamma   90.00
#
_symmetry.space_group_name_H-M   'P 1'
#
loop_
_entity.id
_entity.type
_entity.pdbx_description
1 polymer ?
#
loop_
_entity_poly.entity_id
_entity_poly.type
_entity_poly.pdbx_seq_one_letter_code
_entity_poly.pdbx_strand_id
1 'polypeptide(L)'
;MGNCPVIFVPSHRSYVDFTVMSYLCFHYDIELPAIAAGIDFKGMAIFGKLLRQVGAFYMRRSFRDTDFLYWQIFQQYIEDIMTKGHQPIEFFIEGTRSRTGKSLYPKLGLLSMLLKPYFTSEVPDILFVPVNLSYDRVLEERLFAFELLGVPKPKESTKGFFRSLRYLHQDYGNVYVTFCSPISAADYFSSKIDRSVHNLQPKHAMEFTNKEKNLISQFAVEIVDNQQRNSTITFSNLIAAVLLNDTLG
;
A
#
# COMPACT_ATOMS: atom_id res chain seq x y z
N MET A 1 -20.29 -3.97 5.63
CA MET A 1 -19.21 -4.95 5.88
C MET A 1 -19.31 -5.41 7.33
N GLY A 2 -19.03 -6.69 7.64
CA GLY A 2 -19.14 -7.24 8.99
C GLY A 2 -18.16 -6.60 9.99
N ASN A 3 -18.18 -7.02 11.25
CA ASN A 3 -17.35 -6.50 12.36
C ASN A 3 -15.81 -6.68 12.19
N CYS A 4 -15.30 -6.91 10.98
CA CYS A 4 -13.90 -7.15 10.68
C CYS A 4 -13.38 -6.15 9.64
N PRO A 5 -12.40 -5.29 10.00
CA PRO A 5 -11.81 -4.33 9.06
C PRO A 5 -11.13 -5.02 7.89
N VAL A 6 -11.29 -4.45 6.70
CA VAL A 6 -10.70 -4.94 5.45
C VAL A 6 -9.62 -3.98 4.98
N ILE A 7 -8.44 -4.51 4.70
CA ILE A 7 -7.27 -3.75 4.26
C ILE A 7 -6.84 -4.22 2.88
N PHE A 8 -7.05 -3.39 1.86
CA PHE A 8 -6.47 -3.63 0.55
C PHE A 8 -4.98 -3.29 0.56
N VAL A 9 -4.17 -4.25 0.13
CA VAL A 9 -2.72 -4.09 0.03
C VAL A 9 -2.32 -4.26 -1.43
N PRO A 10 -2.49 -3.24 -2.28
CA PRO A 10 -2.04 -3.27 -3.66
C PRO A 10 -0.51 -3.18 -3.79
N SER A 11 0.04 -3.85 -4.81
CA SER A 11 1.40 -3.60 -5.29
C SER A 11 1.51 -2.22 -5.91
N HIS A 12 2.64 -1.53 -5.78
CA HIS A 12 2.76 -0.14 -6.26
C HIS A 12 3.61 -0.02 -7.52
N ARG A 13 2.99 0.31 -8.65
CA ARG A 13 3.59 0.38 -9.99
C ARG A 13 3.38 1.73 -10.68
N SER A 14 2.26 2.41 -10.47
CA SER A 14 1.92 3.65 -11.18
C SER A 14 1.29 4.72 -10.26
N TYR A 15 1.24 5.98 -10.70
CA TYR A 15 0.47 7.03 -10.04
C TYR A 15 -1.03 6.74 -10.05
N VAL A 16 -1.52 5.92 -10.98
CA VAL A 16 -2.95 5.65 -11.12
C VAL A 16 -3.43 4.45 -10.29
N ASP A 17 -2.54 3.73 -9.59
CA ASP A 17 -2.89 2.51 -8.85
C ASP A 17 -4.08 2.71 -7.89
N PHE A 18 -4.04 3.76 -7.07
CA PHE A 18 -5.13 4.06 -6.12
C PHE A 18 -6.42 4.48 -6.84
N THR A 19 -6.29 5.07 -8.03
CA THR A 19 -7.46 5.45 -8.85
C THR A 19 -8.10 4.19 -9.45
N VAL A 20 -7.29 3.23 -9.90
CA VAL A 20 -7.76 1.92 -10.37
C VAL A 20 -8.47 1.18 -9.23
N MET A 21 -7.88 1.12 -8.03
CA MET A 21 -8.50 0.51 -6.86
C MET A 21 -9.82 1.19 -6.49
N SER A 22 -9.84 2.53 -6.41
CA SER A 22 -11.05 3.30 -6.13
C SER A 22 -12.14 3.08 -7.18
N TYR A 23 -11.76 3.04 -8.46
CA TYR A 23 -12.68 2.76 -9.58
C TYR A 23 -13.28 1.35 -9.46
N LEU A 24 -12.47 0.33 -9.18
CA LEU A 24 -12.96 -1.03 -9.00
C LEU A 24 -13.90 -1.12 -7.80
N CYS A 25 -13.56 -0.51 -6.67
CA CYS A 25 -14.44 -0.49 -5.50
C CYS A 25 -15.78 0.16 -5.86
N PHE A 26 -15.75 1.33 -6.50
CA PHE A 26 -16.95 2.01 -6.98
C PHE A 26 -17.77 1.17 -7.96
N HIS A 27 -17.12 0.53 -8.93
CA HIS A 27 -17.78 -0.25 -9.98
C HIS A 27 -18.47 -1.51 -9.45
N TYR A 28 -17.92 -2.12 -8.39
CA TYR A 28 -18.46 -3.32 -7.76
C TYR A 28 -19.27 -3.04 -6.48
N ASP A 29 -19.73 -1.80 -6.27
CA ASP A 29 -20.51 -1.38 -5.11
C ASP A 29 -19.83 -1.67 -3.75
N ILE A 30 -18.50 -1.61 -3.74
CA ILE A 30 -17.66 -1.70 -2.53
C ILE A 30 -17.41 -0.26 -2.04
N GLU A 31 -17.49 -0.06 -0.72
CA GLU A 31 -17.13 1.22 -0.11
C GLU A 31 -15.72 1.66 -0.54
N LEU A 32 -15.59 2.92 -0.96
CA LEU A 32 -14.30 3.46 -1.38
C LEU A 32 -13.30 3.37 -0.23
N PRO A 33 -12.05 2.93 -0.46
CA PRO A 33 -11.11 2.77 0.62
C PRO A 33 -10.52 4.11 1.09
N ALA A 34 -10.22 4.20 2.39
CA ALA A 34 -9.42 5.28 2.95
C ALA A 34 -7.95 5.06 2.54
N ILE A 35 -7.44 5.91 1.65
CA ILE A 35 -6.12 5.73 1.03
C ILE A 35 -5.01 6.31 1.91
N ALA A 36 -4.03 5.50 2.27
CA ALA A 36 -2.80 5.97 2.90
C ALA A 36 -1.88 6.63 1.86
N ALA A 37 -1.71 7.95 1.94
CA ALA A 37 -0.93 8.73 0.98
C ALA A 37 0.27 9.42 1.63
N GLY A 38 1.37 9.60 0.89
CA GLY A 38 2.46 10.47 1.32
C GLY A 38 2.05 11.96 1.30
N ILE A 39 2.56 12.77 2.23
CA ILE A 39 2.23 14.21 2.29
C ILE A 39 2.56 14.99 1.01
N ASP A 40 3.51 14.51 0.21
CA ASP A 40 3.92 15.13 -1.05
C ASP A 40 2.74 15.23 -2.06
N PHE A 41 1.80 14.28 -1.99
CA PHE A 41 0.61 14.26 -2.85
C PHE A 41 -0.43 15.33 -2.48
N LYS A 42 -0.39 15.85 -1.25
CA LYS A 42 -1.32 16.90 -0.79
C LYS A 42 -1.20 18.17 -1.61
N GLY A 43 0.00 18.47 -2.11
CA GLY A 43 0.31 19.68 -2.89
C GLY A 43 -0.16 19.64 -4.35
N MET A 44 -0.63 18.50 -4.85
CA MET A 44 -1.14 18.38 -6.21
C MET A 44 -2.61 18.82 -6.25
N ALA A 45 -2.97 19.86 -7.01
CA ALA A 45 -4.29 20.50 -6.90
C ALA A 45 -5.47 19.57 -7.18
N ILE A 46 -5.35 18.68 -8.17
CA ILE A 46 -6.45 17.77 -8.58
C ILE A 46 -6.42 16.47 -7.77
N PHE A 47 -5.28 15.78 -7.71
CA PHE A 47 -5.16 14.56 -6.91
C PHE A 47 -5.30 14.80 -5.41
N GLY A 48 -4.75 15.90 -4.89
CA GLY A 48 -4.93 16.26 -3.48
C GLY A 48 -6.40 16.51 -3.14
N LYS A 49 -7.20 17.05 -4.06
CA LYS A 49 -8.66 17.20 -3.87
C LYS A 49 -9.37 15.85 -3.95
N LEU A 50 -9.07 15.04 -4.97
CA LEU A 50 -9.67 13.71 -5.15
C LEU A 50 -9.37 12.80 -3.96
N LEU A 51 -8.10 12.69 -3.57
CA LEU A 51 -7.63 11.92 -2.41
C LEU A 51 -8.36 12.36 -1.13
N ARG A 52 -8.50 13.66 -0.88
CA ARG A 52 -9.28 14.17 0.26
C ARG A 52 -10.75 13.77 0.20
N GLN A 53 -11.37 13.75 -0.99
CA GLN A 53 -12.78 13.38 -1.16
C GLN A 53 -13.03 11.89 -0.95
N VAL A 54 -12.04 11.03 -1.19
CA VAL A 54 -12.12 9.57 -0.96
C VAL A 54 -11.62 9.15 0.42
N GLY A 55 -11.41 10.10 1.34
CA GLY A 55 -11.00 9.79 2.71
C GLY A 55 -9.52 9.45 2.88
N ALA A 56 -8.65 9.90 1.97
CA ALA A 56 -7.22 9.67 2.11
C ALA A 56 -6.64 10.36 3.35
N PHE A 57 -5.75 9.66 4.03
CA PHE A 57 -4.98 10.18 5.15
C PHE A 57 -3.50 10.27 4.79
N TYR A 58 -2.86 11.35 5.24
CA TYR A 58 -1.52 11.72 4.79
C TYR A 58 -0.47 11.39 5.84
N MET A 59 0.49 10.55 5.48
CA MET A 59 1.67 10.21 6.27
C MET A 59 2.81 11.21 6.00
N ARG A 60 3.43 11.72 7.07
CA ARG A 60 4.64 12.55 7.00
C ARG A 60 5.90 11.68 6.89
N ARG A 61 6.94 12.25 6.27
CA ARG A 61 8.27 11.65 6.19
C ARG A 61 9.13 11.92 7.44
N SER A 62 8.68 12.78 8.35
CA SER A 62 9.36 13.07 9.61
C SER A 62 9.29 11.86 10.55
N PHE A 63 10.38 11.58 11.27
CA PHE A 63 10.43 10.49 12.22
C PHE A 63 9.62 10.79 13.49
N ARG A 64 9.19 9.74 14.18
CA ARG A 64 8.44 9.83 15.45
C ARG A 64 9.12 10.74 16.46
N ASP A 65 10.44 10.69 16.54
CA ASP A 65 11.25 11.45 17.50
C ASP A 65 11.25 12.96 17.24
N THR A 66 10.93 13.38 16.01
CA THR A 66 10.90 14.79 15.62
C THR A 66 9.51 15.42 15.71
N ASP A 67 8.44 14.61 15.69
CA ASP A 67 7.05 15.11 15.63
C ASP A 67 6.10 14.14 16.36
N PHE A 68 6.35 13.94 17.66
CA PHE A 68 5.63 12.97 18.48
C PHE A 68 4.11 13.17 18.46
N LEU A 69 3.65 14.42 18.59
CA LEU A 69 2.22 14.75 18.63
C LEU A 69 1.51 14.35 17.34
N TYR A 70 2.09 14.67 16.17
CA TYR A 70 1.52 14.25 14.89
C TYR A 70 1.38 12.73 14.82
N TRP A 71 2.41 11.97 15.20
CA TRP A 71 2.38 10.53 15.12
C TRP A 71 1.39 9.88 16.09
N GLN A 72 1.20 10.47 17.28
CA GLN A 72 0.13 10.03 18.20
C GLN A 72 -1.26 10.28 17.63
N ILE A 73 -1.52 11.47 17.08
CA ILE A 73 -2.82 11.79 16.46
C ILE A 73 -3.07 10.90 15.24
N PHE A 74 -2.04 10.71 14.40
CA PHE A 74 -2.11 9.87 13.21
C PHE A 74 -2.43 8.41 13.55
N GLN A 75 -1.77 7.88 14.59
CA GLN A 75 -2.04 6.55 15.09
C GLN A 75 -3.47 6.42 15.62
N GLN A 76 -3.92 7.35 16.47
CA GLN A 76 -5.29 7.35 17.00
C GLN A 76 -6.33 7.41 15.88
N TYR A 77 -6.08 8.20 14.84
CA TYR A 77 -6.96 8.30 13.67
C TYR A 77 -7.11 6.97 12.93
N ILE A 78 -5.99 6.24 12.72
CA ILE A 78 -6.04 4.90 12.12
C ILE A 78 -6.78 3.93 13.04
N GLU A 79 -6.49 3.93 14.34
CA GLU A 79 -7.17 3.07 15.31
C GLU A 79 -8.68 3.33 15.33
N ASP A 80 -9.12 4.59 15.21
CA ASP A 80 -10.53 4.95 15.10
C ASP A 80 -11.17 4.42 13.81
N ILE A 81 -10.50 4.49 12.65
CA ILE A 81 -10.99 3.88 11.41
C ILE A 81 -11.10 2.35 11.57
N MET A 82 -10.10 1.71 12.18
CA MET A 82 -10.06 0.26 12.35
C MET A 82 -11.12 -0.24 13.33
N THR A 83 -11.45 0.53 14.38
CA THR A 83 -12.35 0.06 15.45
C THR A 83 -13.80 0.51 15.27
N LYS A 84 -14.01 1.69 14.65
CA LYS A 84 -15.33 2.32 14.50
C LYS A 84 -15.73 2.51 13.04
N GLY A 85 -14.76 2.55 12.14
CA GLY A 85 -14.99 2.75 10.72
C GLY A 85 -15.51 1.47 10.05
N HIS A 86 -16.43 1.66 9.10
CA HIS A 86 -16.90 0.59 8.23
C HIS A 86 -16.15 0.56 6.89
N GLN A 87 -15.37 1.62 6.63
CA GLN A 87 -14.64 1.86 5.39
C GLN A 87 -13.37 0.98 5.33
N PRO A 88 -13.09 0.31 4.20
CA PRO A 88 -11.83 -0.38 4.01
C PRO A 88 -10.66 0.61 3.96
N ILE A 89 -9.44 0.15 4.26
CA ILE A 89 -8.22 0.96 4.11
C ILE A 89 -7.41 0.43 2.93
N GLU A 90 -6.81 1.33 2.17
CA GLU A 90 -5.86 0.99 1.11
C GLU A 90 -4.47 1.52 1.48
N PHE A 91 -3.45 0.67 1.42
CA PHE A 91 -2.06 1.14 1.52
C PHE A 91 -1.08 0.32 0.69
N PHE A 92 -0.05 0.99 0.22
CA PHE A 92 1.05 0.38 -0.54
C PHE A 92 2.15 -0.08 0.42
N ILE A 93 2.23 -1.39 0.67
CA ILE A 93 3.22 -1.96 1.61
C ILE A 93 4.67 -1.67 1.22
N GLU A 94 4.95 -1.47 -0.07
CA GLU A 94 6.27 -1.12 -0.61
C GLU A 94 6.71 0.32 -0.25
N GLY A 95 5.75 1.21 0.03
CA GLY A 95 5.97 2.62 0.37
C GLY A 95 6.39 3.53 -0.78
N THR A 96 6.79 2.99 -1.93
CA THR A 96 7.10 3.73 -3.16
C THR A 96 6.84 2.85 -4.38
N ARG A 97 6.67 3.48 -5.55
CA ARG A 97 6.49 2.76 -6.82
C ARG A 97 7.78 2.06 -7.24
N SER A 98 7.65 0.84 -7.73
CA SER A 98 8.77 0.15 -8.36
C SER A 98 9.11 0.79 -9.71
N ARG A 99 10.41 1.08 -9.94
CA ARG A 99 10.92 1.60 -11.23
C ARG A 99 11.21 0.49 -12.23
N THR A 100 11.38 -0.73 -11.74
CA THR A 100 11.78 -1.90 -12.54
C THR A 100 10.66 -2.93 -12.68
N GLY A 101 9.49 -2.67 -12.08
CA GLY A 101 8.37 -3.62 -12.03
C GLY A 101 8.51 -4.71 -10.95
N LYS A 102 9.69 -4.89 -10.35
CA LYS A 102 9.93 -5.84 -9.26
C LYS A 102 9.32 -5.33 -7.96
N SER A 103 8.71 -6.19 -7.14
CA SER A 103 8.25 -5.76 -5.80
C SER A 103 9.44 -5.35 -4.93
N LEU A 104 9.23 -4.30 -4.14
CA LEU A 104 10.21 -3.80 -3.18
C LEU A 104 10.03 -4.44 -1.81
N TYR A 105 11.05 -4.28 -0.95
CA TYR A 105 10.96 -4.70 0.45
C TYR A 105 9.83 -3.96 1.18
N PRO A 106 8.99 -4.68 1.96
CA PRO A 106 7.86 -4.07 2.65
C PRO A 106 8.30 -3.11 3.75
N LYS A 107 7.53 -2.04 3.95
CA LYS A 107 7.67 -1.07 5.03
C LYS A 107 6.71 -1.40 6.16
N LEU A 108 7.25 -1.61 7.35
CA LEU A 108 6.49 -2.12 8.50
C LEU A 108 5.71 -1.04 9.25
N GLY A 109 6.07 0.24 9.13
CA GLY A 109 5.51 1.30 9.99
C GLY A 109 3.98 1.34 10.01
N LEU A 110 3.37 1.51 8.83
CA LEU A 110 1.91 1.56 8.72
C LEU A 110 1.26 0.20 8.98
N LEU A 111 1.86 -0.90 8.52
CA LEU A 111 1.37 -2.26 8.80
C LEU A 111 1.27 -2.53 10.30
N SER A 112 2.30 -2.16 11.07
CA SER A 112 2.31 -2.29 12.53
C SER A 112 1.22 -1.43 13.19
N MET A 113 0.96 -0.23 12.69
CA MET A 113 -0.14 0.61 13.18
C MET A 113 -1.50 -0.02 12.92
N LEU A 114 -1.71 -0.58 11.73
CA LEU A 114 -2.94 -1.28 11.36
C LEU A 114 -3.17 -2.56 12.17
N LEU A 115 -2.10 -3.29 12.50
CA LEU A 115 -2.18 -4.51 13.30
C LEU A 115 -2.39 -4.22 14.79
N LYS A 116 -2.01 -3.04 15.30
CA LYS A 116 -2.07 -2.75 16.73
C LYS A 116 -3.46 -3.01 17.36
N PRO A 117 -4.59 -2.53 16.79
CA PRO A 117 -5.93 -2.86 17.29
C PRO A 117 -6.22 -4.36 17.46
N TYR A 118 -5.66 -5.22 16.61
CA TYR A 118 -5.81 -6.66 16.75
C TYR A 118 -4.99 -7.21 17.93
N PHE A 119 -3.74 -6.76 18.08
CA PHE A 119 -2.87 -7.18 19.19
C PHE A 119 -3.36 -6.68 20.56
N THR A 120 -3.96 -5.48 20.61
CA THR A 120 -4.57 -4.90 21.82
C THR A 120 -6.00 -5.39 22.08
N SER A 121 -6.48 -6.37 21.29
CA SER A 121 -7.82 -6.97 21.43
C SER A 121 -8.99 -6.00 21.23
N GLU A 122 -8.78 -4.93 20.47
CA GLU A 122 -9.82 -3.95 20.13
C GLU A 122 -10.66 -4.37 18.94
N VAL A 123 -10.07 -5.16 18.04
CA VAL A 123 -10.78 -5.87 16.98
C VAL A 123 -10.50 -7.37 17.07
N PRO A 124 -11.49 -8.23 16.79
CA PRO A 124 -11.30 -9.68 16.86
C PRO A 124 -10.38 -10.19 15.75
N ASP A 125 -10.46 -9.60 14.56
CA ASP A 125 -9.71 -9.97 13.36
C ASP A 125 -9.57 -8.77 12.41
N ILE A 126 -8.62 -8.84 11.48
CA ILE A 126 -8.40 -7.91 10.37
C ILE A 126 -8.12 -8.75 9.12
N LEU A 127 -8.84 -8.48 8.03
CA LEU A 127 -8.61 -9.13 6.74
C LEU A 127 -7.70 -8.29 5.86
N PHE A 128 -6.50 -8.78 5.58
CA PHE A 128 -5.61 -8.20 4.59
C PHE A 128 -5.87 -8.84 3.24
N VAL A 129 -6.18 -8.05 2.22
CA VAL A 129 -6.42 -8.52 0.85
C VAL A 129 -5.26 -8.04 -0.01
N PRO A 130 -4.26 -8.90 -0.29
CA PRO A 130 -3.20 -8.55 -1.22
C PRO A 130 -3.78 -8.37 -2.63
N VAL A 131 -3.39 -7.31 -3.31
CA VAL A 131 -3.81 -7.05 -4.69
C VAL A 131 -2.57 -6.90 -5.57
N ASN A 132 -2.50 -7.66 -6.65
CA ASN A 132 -1.48 -7.45 -7.67
C ASN A 132 -2.02 -6.51 -8.76
N LEU A 133 -1.23 -5.49 -9.10
CA LEU A 133 -1.46 -4.62 -10.24
C LEU A 133 -0.32 -4.83 -11.24
N SER A 134 -0.66 -5.44 -12.38
CA SER A 134 0.25 -5.67 -13.49
C SER A 134 -0.16 -4.82 -14.69
N TYR A 135 0.82 -4.23 -15.36
CA TYR A 135 0.60 -3.31 -16.48
C TYR A 135 1.38 -3.82 -17.70
N ASP A 136 0.77 -3.77 -18.88
CA ASP A 136 1.53 -3.90 -20.13
C ASP A 136 2.53 -2.73 -20.24
N ARG A 137 2.04 -1.51 -19.98
CA ARG A 137 2.85 -0.30 -19.96
C ARG A 137 2.36 0.70 -18.91
N VAL A 138 3.25 1.15 -18.02
CA VAL A 138 2.94 2.20 -17.03
C VAL A 138 3.05 3.60 -17.65
N LEU A 139 2.21 4.53 -17.21
CA LEU A 139 2.22 5.92 -17.69
C LEU A 139 3.57 6.63 -17.45
N GLU A 140 4.26 6.23 -16.39
CA GLU A 140 5.52 6.81 -15.90
C GLU A 140 6.76 6.15 -16.50
N GLU A 141 6.63 5.20 -17.43
CA GLU A 141 7.74 4.37 -17.95
C GLU A 141 8.97 5.21 -18.33
N ARG A 142 8.76 6.26 -19.14
CA ARG A 142 9.85 7.17 -19.56
C ARG A 142 10.52 7.86 -18.38
N LEU A 143 9.73 8.30 -17.40
CA LEU A 143 10.25 8.95 -16.20
C LEU A 143 11.09 7.96 -15.37
N PHE A 144 10.61 6.73 -15.20
CA PHE A 144 11.34 5.69 -14.49
C PHE A 144 12.65 5.32 -15.20
N ALA A 145 12.66 5.24 -16.53
CA ALA A 145 13.88 5.01 -17.30
C ALA A 145 14.93 6.11 -17.05
N PHE A 146 14.53 7.38 -17.07
CA PHE A 146 15.45 8.50 -16.75
C PHE A 146 15.94 8.46 -15.30
N GLU A 147 15.07 8.16 -14.34
CA GLU A 147 15.46 8.00 -12.94
C GLU A 147 16.49 6.86 -12.77
N LEU A 148 16.33 5.74 -13.47
CA LEU A 148 17.28 4.62 -13.46
C LEU A 148 18.63 4.97 -14.11
N LEU A 149 18.64 5.91 -15.05
CA LEU A 149 19.86 6.48 -15.65
C LEU A 149 20.53 7.56 -14.78
N GLY A 150 20.01 7.79 -13.56
CA GLY A 150 20.58 8.75 -12.60
C GLY A 150 20.06 10.18 -12.75
N VAL A 151 19.07 10.43 -13.61
CA VAL A 151 18.42 11.75 -13.69
C VAL A 151 17.61 11.96 -12.40
N PRO A 152 17.84 13.07 -11.66
CA PRO A 152 17.18 13.28 -10.38
C PRO A 152 15.66 13.40 -10.55
N LYS A 153 14.92 12.78 -9.61
CA LYS A 153 13.45 12.82 -9.59
C LYS A 153 12.97 14.28 -9.60
N PRO A 154 12.16 14.70 -10.59
CA PRO A 154 11.57 16.03 -10.57
C PRO A 154 10.60 16.13 -9.39
N LYS A 155 10.51 17.31 -8.76
CA LYS A 155 9.46 17.57 -7.78
C LYS A 155 8.11 17.29 -8.44
N GLU A 156 7.26 16.51 -7.78
CA GLU A 156 5.96 16.14 -8.32
C GLU A 156 5.16 17.43 -8.56
N SER A 157 4.87 17.71 -9.83
CA SER A 157 4.14 18.92 -10.21
C SER A 157 2.89 18.54 -10.96
N THR A 158 1.78 19.14 -10.56
CA THR A 158 0.47 19.04 -11.21
C THR A 158 0.63 19.26 -12.73
N LYS A 159 1.44 20.25 -13.14
CA LYS A 159 1.68 20.60 -14.55
C LYS A 159 2.42 19.52 -15.35
N GLY A 160 3.40 18.83 -14.74
CA GLY A 160 4.12 17.71 -15.38
C GLY A 160 3.20 16.52 -15.65
N PHE A 161 2.32 16.21 -14.70
CA PHE A 161 1.30 15.17 -14.84
C PHE A 161 0.22 15.51 -15.88
N PHE A 162 -0.29 16.75 -15.91
CA PHE A 162 -1.26 17.16 -16.94
C PHE A 162 -0.67 17.16 -18.36
N ARG A 163 0.64 17.38 -18.50
CA ARG A 163 1.33 17.20 -19.77
C ARG A 163 1.47 15.73 -20.15
N SER A 164 1.70 14.82 -19.19
CA SER A 164 1.68 13.38 -19.46
C SER A 164 0.28 12.87 -19.82
N LEU A 165 -0.77 13.45 -19.23
CA LEU A 165 -2.18 13.18 -19.58
C LEU A 165 -2.52 13.53 -21.03
N ARG A 166 -1.87 14.52 -21.66
CA ARG A 166 -2.07 14.79 -23.09
C ARG A 166 -1.59 13.65 -24.00
N TYR A 167 -0.75 12.76 -23.50
CA TYR A 167 -0.32 11.56 -24.21
C TYR A 167 -1.16 10.33 -23.86
N LEU A 168 -2.21 10.43 -23.02
CA LEU A 168 -3.14 9.33 -22.75
C LEU A 168 -3.95 8.86 -23.97
N HIS A 169 -3.88 9.57 -25.10
CA HIS A 169 -4.40 9.10 -26.39
C HIS A 169 -3.55 7.99 -27.02
N GLN A 170 -2.41 7.64 -26.42
CA GLN A 170 -1.60 6.50 -26.84
C GLN A 170 -2.16 5.20 -26.26
N ASP A 171 -1.91 4.10 -26.95
CA ASP A 171 -2.19 2.77 -26.43
C ASP A 171 -1.14 2.41 -25.34
N TYR A 172 -1.63 2.14 -24.13
CA TYR A 172 -0.82 1.69 -22.98
C TYR A 172 -1.07 0.21 -22.67
N GLY A 173 -1.84 -0.49 -23.51
CA GLY A 173 -2.25 -1.86 -23.29
C GLY A 173 -3.21 -2.00 -22.10
N ASN A 174 -3.16 -3.16 -21.46
CA ASN A 174 -4.08 -3.53 -20.39
C ASN A 174 -3.49 -3.34 -19.00
N VAL A 175 -4.39 -3.14 -18.04
CA VAL A 175 -4.11 -3.25 -16.60
C VAL A 175 -4.77 -4.52 -16.10
N TYR A 176 -3.97 -5.44 -15.57
CA TYR A 176 -4.43 -6.68 -14.97
C TYR A 176 -4.45 -6.50 -13.45
N VAL A 177 -5.63 -6.67 -12.86
CA VAL A 177 -5.83 -6.55 -11.42
C VAL A 177 -6.24 -7.89 -10.86
N THR A 178 -5.41 -8.45 -9.98
CA THR A 178 -5.65 -9.75 -9.35
C THR A 178 -5.79 -9.57 -7.84
N PHE A 179 -6.99 -9.79 -7.32
CA PHE A 179 -7.23 -9.89 -5.89
C PHE A 179 -6.78 -11.28 -5.41
N CYS A 180 -5.85 -11.32 -4.47
CA CYS A 180 -5.35 -12.56 -3.89
C CYS A 180 -6.30 -13.05 -2.78
N SER A 181 -6.11 -14.30 -2.36
CA SER A 181 -6.80 -14.83 -1.19
C SER A 181 -6.58 -13.93 0.03
N PRO A 182 -7.65 -13.48 0.73
CA PRO A 182 -7.52 -12.70 1.95
C PRO A 182 -6.75 -13.47 3.02
N ILE A 183 -5.94 -12.74 3.79
CA ILE A 183 -5.17 -13.27 4.91
C ILE A 183 -5.77 -12.69 6.20
N SER A 184 -6.34 -13.57 7.03
CA SER A 184 -6.84 -13.22 8.36
C SER A 184 -5.66 -13.01 9.33
N ALA A 185 -5.64 -11.87 10.01
CA ALA A 185 -4.68 -11.62 11.07
C ALA A 185 -4.90 -12.60 12.24
N ALA A 186 -6.16 -12.91 12.57
CA ALA A 186 -6.50 -13.89 13.58
C ALA A 186 -5.91 -15.27 13.26
N ASP A 187 -6.13 -15.78 12.06
CA ASP A 187 -5.61 -17.09 11.66
C ASP A 187 -4.08 -17.09 11.59
N TYR A 188 -3.48 -16.01 11.08
CA TYR A 188 -2.03 -15.93 10.92
C TYR A 188 -1.27 -15.84 12.24
N PHE A 189 -1.80 -15.08 13.22
CA PHE A 189 -1.10 -14.76 14.46
C PHE A 189 -1.57 -15.58 15.68
N SER A 190 -2.83 -16.02 15.77
CA SER A 190 -3.43 -16.60 16.99
C SER A 190 -2.62 -17.73 17.63
N SER A 191 -2.02 -18.62 16.83
CA SER A 191 -1.21 -19.74 17.32
C SER A 191 0.23 -19.36 17.70
N LYS A 192 0.67 -18.14 17.35
CA LYS A 192 2.06 -17.69 17.45
C LYS A 192 2.28 -16.65 18.56
N ILE A 193 1.23 -15.96 19.00
CA ILE A 193 1.30 -14.85 19.97
C ILE A 193 0.34 -15.05 21.13
N ASP A 194 0.70 -14.50 22.29
CA ASP A 194 -0.20 -14.34 23.42
C ASP A 194 -0.59 -12.85 23.53
N ARG A 195 -1.83 -12.54 23.16
CA ARG A 195 -2.37 -11.17 23.21
C ARG A 195 -2.61 -10.67 24.63
N SER A 196 -2.73 -11.55 25.63
CA SER A 196 -3.04 -11.17 27.01
C SER A 196 -1.94 -10.31 27.65
N VAL A 197 -0.71 -10.43 27.16
CA VAL A 197 0.44 -9.62 27.57
C VAL A 197 0.16 -8.12 27.43
N HIS A 198 -0.61 -7.72 26.42
CA HIS A 198 -0.95 -6.31 26.17
C HIS A 198 -2.04 -5.76 27.10
N ASN A 199 -2.72 -6.62 27.87
CA ASN A 199 -3.71 -6.18 28.87
C ASN A 199 -3.06 -5.62 30.14
N LEU A 200 -1.75 -5.83 30.32
CA LEU A 200 -1.00 -5.41 31.51
C LEU A 200 -0.54 -3.94 31.45
N GLN A 201 -0.67 -3.29 30.30
CA GLN A 201 -0.21 -1.92 30.08
C GLN A 201 -1.31 -1.04 29.47
N PRO A 202 -1.28 0.28 29.71
CA PRO A 202 -2.17 1.19 29.00
C PRO A 202 -1.98 1.08 27.49
N LYS A 203 -3.07 0.99 26.72
CA LYS A 203 -3.05 0.82 25.26
C LYS A 203 -2.19 1.84 24.50
N HIS A 204 -2.16 3.09 24.97
CA HIS A 204 -1.35 4.15 24.37
C HIS A 204 0.16 3.92 24.55
N ALA A 205 0.57 3.21 25.60
CA ALA A 205 1.95 2.86 25.91
C ALA A 205 2.36 1.48 25.38
N MET A 206 1.44 0.74 24.75
CA MET A 206 1.71 -0.59 24.20
C MET A 206 2.81 -0.53 23.13
N GLU A 207 3.77 -1.44 23.26
CA GLU A 207 4.81 -1.70 22.28
C GLU A 207 4.84 -3.17 21.89
N PHE A 208 5.12 -3.44 20.61
CA PHE A 208 5.32 -4.81 20.14
C PHE A 208 6.60 -5.40 20.75
N THR A 209 6.47 -6.62 21.27
CA THR A 209 7.61 -7.43 21.68
C THR A 209 8.50 -7.78 20.48
N ASN A 210 9.75 -8.19 20.72
CA ASN A 210 10.65 -8.58 19.63
C ASN A 210 10.11 -9.77 18.82
N LYS A 211 9.41 -10.70 19.47
CA LYS A 211 8.74 -11.82 18.80
C LYS A 211 7.67 -11.32 17.82
N GLU A 212 6.85 -10.38 18.26
CA GLU A 212 5.77 -9.80 17.45
C GLU A 212 6.33 -8.97 16.29
N LYS A 213 7.35 -8.16 16.52
CA LYS A 213 8.04 -7.40 15.44
C LYS A 213 8.58 -8.33 14.35
N ASN A 214 9.16 -9.47 14.72
CA ASN A 214 9.64 -10.47 13.77
C ASN A 214 8.47 -11.13 12.99
N LEU A 215 7.39 -11.48 13.67
CA LEU A 215 6.19 -12.05 13.04
C LEU A 215 5.51 -11.07 12.08
N ILE A 216 5.42 -9.79 12.46
CA ILE A 216 4.90 -8.72 11.58
C ILE A 216 5.78 -8.57 10.34
N SER A 217 7.11 -8.67 10.50
CA SER A 217 8.04 -8.65 9.36
C SER A 217 7.82 -9.82 8.40
N GLN A 218 7.63 -11.03 8.93
CA GLN A 218 7.32 -12.23 8.14
C GLN A 218 5.96 -12.10 7.43
N PHE A 219 4.95 -11.60 8.14
CA PHE A 219 3.61 -11.34 7.58
C PHE A 219 3.68 -10.34 6.41
N ALA A 220 4.48 -9.28 6.56
CA ALA A 220 4.69 -8.31 5.50
C ALA A 220 5.31 -8.93 4.24
N VAL A 221 6.29 -9.82 4.42
CA VAL A 221 6.91 -10.57 3.32
C VAL A 221 5.89 -11.52 2.67
N GLU A 222 5.06 -12.20 3.47
CA GLU A 222 4.03 -13.10 2.95
C GLU A 222 2.97 -12.38 2.12
N ILE A 223 2.57 -11.16 2.50
CA ILE A 223 1.69 -10.31 1.68
C ILE A 223 2.35 -10.03 0.31
N VAL A 224 3.61 -9.61 0.30
CA VAL A 224 4.33 -9.29 -0.95
C VAL A 224 4.51 -10.53 -1.82
N ASP A 225 4.82 -11.67 -1.21
CA ASP A 225 4.96 -12.96 -1.89
C ASP A 225 3.62 -13.42 -2.50
N ASN A 226 2.49 -13.24 -1.79
CA ASN A 226 1.16 -13.47 -2.35
C ASN A 226 0.89 -12.57 -3.57
N GLN A 227 1.24 -11.28 -3.51
CA GLN A 227 1.13 -10.39 -4.67
C GLN A 227 1.98 -10.89 -5.84
N GLN A 228 3.19 -11.39 -5.58
CA GLN A 228 4.11 -11.86 -6.64
C GLN A 228 3.62 -13.15 -7.30
N ARG A 229 3.17 -14.13 -6.52
CA ARG A 229 2.65 -15.40 -7.04
C ARG A 229 1.43 -15.22 -7.93
N ASN A 230 0.64 -14.17 -7.67
CA ASN A 230 -0.55 -13.82 -8.43
C ASN A 230 -0.28 -12.71 -9.46
N SER A 231 0.98 -12.44 -9.78
CA SER A 231 1.33 -11.48 -10.83
C SER A 231 1.02 -12.03 -12.21
N THR A 232 0.52 -11.16 -13.09
CA THR A 232 0.28 -11.51 -14.48
C THR A 232 1.58 -11.31 -15.24
N ILE A 233 2.03 -12.35 -15.95
CA ILE A 233 3.18 -12.26 -16.84
C ILE A 233 2.73 -11.51 -18.09
N THR A 234 3.18 -10.27 -18.24
CA THR A 234 2.89 -9.44 -19.42
C THR A 234 3.95 -9.65 -20.51
N PHE A 235 3.67 -9.14 -21.70
CA PHE A 235 4.63 -9.15 -22.80
C PHE A 235 5.96 -8.46 -22.44
N SER A 236 5.90 -7.37 -21.67
CA SER A 236 7.07 -6.67 -21.15
C SER A 236 7.93 -7.55 -20.24
N ASN A 237 7.31 -8.44 -19.44
CA ASN A 237 8.06 -9.40 -18.64
C ASN A 237 8.78 -10.44 -19.50
N LEU A 238 8.12 -10.94 -20.55
CA LEU A 238 8.71 -11.92 -21.47
C LEU A 238 9.90 -11.34 -22.24
N ILE A 239 9.76 -10.12 -22.79
CA ILE A 239 10.88 -9.45 -23.45
C ILE A 239 12.05 -9.26 -22.48
N ALA A 240 11.78 -8.77 -21.27
CA ALA A 240 12.82 -8.57 -20.28
C ALA A 240 13.55 -9.88 -19.93
N ALA A 241 12.82 -10.99 -19.81
CA ALA A 241 13.41 -12.31 -19.55
C ALA A 241 14.34 -12.76 -20.70
N VAL A 242 13.93 -12.58 -21.96
CA VAL A 242 14.76 -12.91 -23.13
C VAL A 242 16.01 -12.03 -23.19
N LEU A 243 15.85 -10.70 -23.08
CA LEU A 243 16.99 -9.77 -23.14
C LEU A 243 18.00 -10.03 -22.02
N LEU A 244 17.54 -10.30 -20.80
CA LEU A 244 18.44 -10.61 -19.68
C LEU A 244 19.16 -11.95 -19.89
N ASN A 245 18.53 -12.92 -20.54
CA ASN A 245 19.17 -14.20 -20.82
C ASN A 245 20.24 -14.08 -21.92
N ASP A 246 19.98 -13.29 -22.97
CA ASP A 246 20.92 -13.10 -24.08
C ASP A 246 22.14 -12.24 -23.72
N THR A 247 22.00 -11.34 -22.73
CA THR A 247 23.11 -10.47 -22.27
C THR A 247 24.05 -11.14 -21.25
N LEU A 248 23.70 -12.33 -20.76
CA LEU A 248 24.50 -13.11 -19.79
C LEU A 248 25.26 -14.28 -20.43
N GLY A 249 25.17 -14.46 -21.76
CA GLY A 249 25.98 -15.39 -22.56
C GLY A 249 27.09 -14.66 -23.33
#